data_AF-A0A8J5MW88-F1
#
_entry.id   AF-A0A8J5MW88-F1
#
_cell.length_a   1.000
_cell.length_b   1.000
_cell.length_c   1.000
_cell.angle_alpha   90.00
_cell.angle_beta   90.00
_cell.angle_gamma   90.00
#
_symmetry.space_group_name_H-M   'P 1'
#
loop_
_entity.id
_entity.type
_entity.pdbx_description
1 polymer ?
#
loop_
_entity_poly.entity_id
_entity_poly.type
_entity_poly.pdbx_seq_one_letter_code
_entity_poly.pdbx_strand_id
1 'polypeptide(L)'
;MVESQFKSGDFVMSKKDMDMMEHPPIWRIDGKSLLQKFQAFEKDGKTLYRNISTYSGWTSHAKALYVGVRVTFVFQSRYDTVVEMVGIRYADDEPDNENEEEEPSWSAVKYQHPQDFE
;
A
#
# COMPACT_ATOMS: atom_id res chain seq x y z
N MET A 1 -14.73 6.22 -10.91
CA MET A 1 -14.35 4.80 -10.94
C MET A 1 -13.30 4.62 -9.86
N VAL A 2 -13.54 3.81 -8.85
CA VAL A 2 -12.57 3.57 -7.78
C VAL A 2 -11.40 2.81 -8.41
N GLU A 3 -10.21 3.38 -8.38
CA GLU A 3 -9.02 2.75 -8.94
C GLU A 3 -8.78 1.40 -8.23
N SER A 4 -8.40 0.36 -8.99
CA SER A 4 -8.05 -0.93 -8.42
C SER A 4 -6.85 -0.74 -7.50
N GLN A 5 -7.04 -0.97 -6.20
CA GLN A 5 -6.03 -0.93 -5.13
C GLN A 5 -4.70 -1.63 -5.48
N PHE A 6 -4.75 -2.60 -6.39
CA PHE A 6 -3.62 -3.37 -6.88
C PHE A 6 -3.54 -3.36 -8.41
N LYS A 7 -2.33 -3.21 -8.97
CA LYS A 7 -2.03 -3.31 -10.40
C LYS A 7 -0.93 -4.33 -10.68
N SER A 8 -0.81 -4.77 -11.93
CA SER A 8 0.30 -5.64 -12.37
C SER A 8 1.65 -5.00 -12.02
N GLY A 9 2.55 -5.81 -11.50
CA GLY A 9 3.86 -5.35 -10.99
C GLY A 9 3.87 -5.00 -9.51
N ASP A 10 2.72 -4.77 -8.86
CA ASP A 10 2.67 -4.56 -7.41
C ASP A 10 3.04 -5.86 -6.68
N PHE A 11 3.51 -5.70 -5.45
CA PHE A 11 3.82 -6.79 -4.55
C PHE A 11 2.77 -6.87 -3.44
N VAL A 12 2.42 -8.10 -3.07
CA VAL A 12 1.42 -8.39 -2.04
C VAL A 12 1.89 -9.51 -1.13
N MET A 13 1.36 -9.54 0.09
CA MET A 13 1.61 -10.58 1.08
C MET A 13 0.28 -11.09 1.62
N SER A 14 0.18 -12.41 1.82
CA SER A 14 -1.00 -13.01 2.45
C SER A 14 -1.09 -12.54 3.89
N LYS A 15 -2.24 -12.02 4.32
CA LYS A 15 -2.49 -11.62 5.72
C LYS A 15 -2.25 -12.81 6.67
N LYS A 16 -2.66 -14.01 6.25
CA LYS A 16 -2.43 -15.24 7.02
C LYS A 16 -0.95 -15.55 7.20
N ASP A 17 -0.15 -15.43 6.12
CA ASP A 17 1.28 -15.76 6.21
C ASP A 17 2.02 -14.71 7.04
N MET A 18 1.61 -13.44 6.94
CA MET A 18 2.13 -12.33 7.74
C MET A 18 2.02 -12.59 9.25
N ASP A 19 0.90 -13.20 9.69
CA ASP A 19 0.67 -13.48 11.12
C ASP A 19 1.35 -14.78 11.59
N MET A 20 1.68 -15.70 10.68
CA MET A 20 2.13 -17.06 11.01
C MET A 20 3.61 -17.32 10.75
N MET A 21 4.29 -16.49 9.96
CA MET A 21 5.67 -16.73 9.52
C MET A 21 6.57 -15.54 9.86
N GLU A 22 7.81 -15.81 10.25
CA GLU A 22 8.82 -14.75 10.49
C GLU A 22 9.25 -14.05 9.18
N HIS A 23 9.40 -14.84 8.11
CA HIS A 23 9.75 -14.35 6.77
C HIS A 23 8.73 -14.83 5.73
N PRO A 24 7.49 -14.30 5.77
CA PRO A 24 6.43 -14.71 4.87
C PRO A 24 6.83 -14.44 3.41
N PRO A 25 6.45 -15.32 2.47
CA PRO A 25 6.69 -15.07 1.06
C PRO A 25 5.87 -13.87 0.59
N ILE A 26 6.48 -13.06 -0.28
CA ILE A 26 5.77 -12.01 -1.00
C ILE A 26 5.45 -12.49 -2.40
N TRP A 27 4.48 -11.86 -3.03
CA TRP A 27 3.96 -12.25 -4.33
C TRP A 27 3.90 -11.05 -5.25
N ARG A 28 4.44 -11.16 -6.46
CA ARG A 28 4.28 -10.14 -7.50
C ARG A 28 3.03 -10.43 -8.31
N ILE A 29 2.22 -9.41 -8.57
CA ILE A 29 1.10 -9.52 -9.50
C ILE A 29 1.66 -9.60 -10.93
N ASP A 30 1.62 -10.80 -11.50
CA ASP A 30 2.13 -11.10 -12.83
C ASP A 30 0.97 -11.13 -13.85
N GLY A 31 0.80 -10.03 -14.58
CA GLY A 31 -0.32 -9.84 -15.48
C GLY A 31 -1.67 -9.72 -14.74
N LYS A 32 -2.72 -10.34 -15.29
CA LYS A 32 -4.11 -10.16 -14.83
C LYS A 32 -4.60 -11.23 -13.86
N SER A 33 -3.99 -12.41 -13.89
CA SER A 33 -4.56 -13.62 -13.27
C SER A 33 -3.54 -14.43 -12.47
N LEU A 34 -2.29 -13.98 -12.36
CA LEU A 34 -1.25 -14.72 -11.66
C LEU A 34 -0.58 -13.87 -10.59
N LEU A 35 -0.18 -14.58 -9.54
CA LEU A 35 0.79 -14.16 -8.56
C LEU A 35 2.04 -15.00 -8.76
N GLN A 36 3.22 -14.37 -8.85
CA GLN A 36 4.52 -15.05 -8.85
C GLN A 36 5.12 -14.98 -7.46
N LYS A 37 5.53 -16.13 -6.91
CA LYS A 37 6.11 -16.20 -5.57
C LYS A 37 7.53 -15.64 -5.54
N PHE A 38 7.82 -14.89 -4.49
CA PHE A 38 9.16 -14.49 -4.09
C PHE A 38 9.46 -15.05 -2.71
N GLN A 39 10.56 -15.79 -2.59
CA GLN A 39 10.98 -16.43 -1.35
C GLN A 39 12.09 -15.64 -0.68
N ALA A 40 11.99 -15.50 0.65
CA ALA A 40 13.00 -14.86 1.47
C ALA A 40 14.31 -15.66 1.45
N PHE A 41 15.43 -14.94 1.44
CA PHE A 41 16.77 -15.47 1.65
C PHE A 41 17.63 -14.42 2.34
N GLU A 42 18.56 -14.85 3.18
CA GLU A 42 19.53 -13.95 3.80
C GLU A 42 20.72 -13.71 2.88
N LYS A 43 21.16 -12.45 2.80
CA LYS A 43 22.39 -12.06 2.14
C LYS A 43 22.97 -10.84 2.83
N ASP A 44 24.25 -10.92 3.23
CA ASP A 44 24.98 -9.82 3.86
C ASP A 44 24.26 -9.24 5.09
N GLY A 45 23.60 -10.10 5.89
CA GLY A 45 22.83 -9.71 7.07
C GLY A 45 21.48 -9.04 6.76
N LYS A 46 21.02 -9.07 5.51
CA LYS A 46 19.72 -8.56 5.08
C LYS A 46 18.81 -9.66 4.56
N THR A 47 17.52 -9.55 4.83
CA THR A 47 16.49 -10.42 4.24
C THR A 47 16.06 -9.86 2.88
N LEU A 48 16.40 -10.58 1.81
CA LEU A 48 16.03 -10.27 0.44
C LEU A 48 15.04 -11.31 -0.09
N TYR A 49 14.38 -11.00 -1.19
CA TYR A 49 13.35 -11.84 -1.79
C TYR A 49 13.65 -12.10 -3.25
N ARG A 50 13.63 -13.38 -3.67
CA ARG A 50 13.89 -13.79 -5.06
C ARG A 50 12.69 -14.49 -5.67
N ASN A 51 12.37 -14.18 -6.92
CA ASN A 51 11.34 -14.91 -7.66
C ASN A 51 11.67 -16.41 -7.77
N ILE A 52 10.64 -17.25 -7.73
CA ILE A 52 10.75 -18.68 -8.02
C ILE A 52 9.63 -19.11 -8.98
N SER A 53 9.77 -20.28 -9.61
CA SER A 53 8.78 -20.86 -10.52
C SER A 53 7.55 -21.44 -9.78
N THR A 54 7.00 -20.69 -8.84
CA THR A 54 5.78 -21.01 -8.11
C THR A 54 4.78 -19.90 -8.33
N TYR A 55 3.57 -20.27 -8.75
CA TYR A 55 2.52 -19.34 -9.11
C TYR A 55 1.23 -19.65 -8.36
N SER A 56 0.41 -18.63 -8.14
CA SER A 56 -0.94 -18.76 -7.59
C SER A 56 -1.93 -17.94 -8.42
N GLY A 57 -3.22 -18.26 -8.31
CA GLY A 57 -4.27 -17.53 -9.01
C GLY A 57 -4.51 -16.14 -8.40
N TRP A 58 -4.52 -15.12 -9.24
CA TRP A 58 -4.94 -13.76 -8.87
C TRP A 58 -6.39 -13.54 -9.29
N THR A 59 -7.29 -13.47 -8.31
CA THR A 59 -8.73 -13.26 -8.53
C THR A 59 -9.23 -12.10 -7.69
N SER A 60 -10.34 -11.49 -8.11
CA SER A 60 -10.97 -10.39 -7.37
C SER A 60 -11.34 -10.80 -5.94
N HIS A 61 -11.75 -12.05 -5.72
CA HIS A 61 -12.08 -12.57 -4.39
C HIS A 61 -10.83 -12.73 -3.51
N ALA A 62 -9.72 -13.17 -4.09
CA ALA A 62 -8.47 -13.35 -3.35
C ALA A 62 -7.91 -12.02 -2.84
N LYS A 63 -8.15 -10.88 -3.51
CA LYS A 63 -7.58 -9.56 -3.16
C LYS A 63 -7.74 -9.19 -1.69
N ALA A 64 -8.89 -9.50 -1.08
CA ALA A 64 -9.19 -9.15 0.31
C ALA A 64 -8.29 -9.86 1.33
N LEU A 65 -7.67 -10.99 0.94
CA LEU A 65 -6.78 -11.80 1.77
C LEU A 65 -5.34 -11.28 1.75
N TYR A 66 -5.04 -10.30 0.92
CA TYR A 66 -3.69 -9.76 0.74
C TYR A 66 -3.58 -8.33 1.24
N VAL A 67 -2.37 -7.95 1.64
CA VAL A 67 -1.95 -6.56 1.87
C VAL A 67 -0.88 -6.19 0.85
N GLY A 68 -0.80 -4.91 0.49
CA GLY A 68 0.26 -4.43 -0.40
C GLY A 68 1.62 -4.45 0.30
N VAL A 69 2.69 -4.62 -0.46
CA VAL A 69 4.07 -4.60 0.03
C VAL A 69 4.86 -3.57 -0.77
N ARG A 70 5.57 -2.70 -0.07
CA ARG A 70 6.54 -1.78 -0.66
C ARG A 70 7.87 -2.52 -0.80
N VAL A 71 8.47 -2.48 -1.99
CA VAL A 71 9.75 -3.14 -2.27
C VAL A 71 10.70 -2.22 -3.02
N THR A 72 12.00 -2.46 -2.86
CA THR A 72 13.08 -1.87 -3.65
C THR A 72 13.70 -2.95 -4.53
N PHE A 73 13.86 -2.68 -5.83
CA PHE A 73 14.53 -3.62 -6.73
C PHE A 73 16.04 -3.58 -6.49
N VAL A 74 16.62 -4.73 -6.18
CA VAL A 74 18.06 -4.90 -5.93
C VAL A 74 18.76 -5.42 -7.18
N PHE A 75 18.15 -6.37 -7.87
CA PHE A 75 18.70 -6.99 -9.07
C PHE A 75 17.59 -7.50 -9.97
N GLN A 76 17.78 -7.42 -11.28
CA GLN A 76 16.89 -8.01 -12.25
C GLN A 76 17.67 -8.52 -13.47
N SER A 77 17.40 -9.76 -13.85
CA SER A 77 17.88 -10.43 -15.05
C SER A 77 16.70 -11.05 -15.79
N ARG A 78 17.01 -11.82 -16.84
CA ARG A 78 16.01 -12.60 -17.57
C ARG A 78 15.32 -13.68 -16.72
N TYR A 79 16.02 -14.21 -15.72
CA TYR A 79 15.57 -15.38 -14.94
C TYR A 79 15.33 -15.05 -13.46
N ASP A 80 16.10 -14.10 -12.93
CA ASP A 80 16.10 -13.75 -11.52
C ASP A 80 15.70 -12.29 -11.32
N THR A 81 14.85 -12.04 -10.35
CA THR A 81 14.54 -10.73 -9.81
C THR A 81 14.68 -10.82 -8.31
N VAL A 82 15.47 -9.91 -7.74
CA VAL A 82 15.70 -9.78 -6.31
C VAL A 82 15.19 -8.43 -5.84
N VAL A 83 14.42 -8.44 -4.77
CA VAL A 83 13.88 -7.24 -4.13
C VAL A 83 14.15 -7.25 -2.63
N GLU A 84 14.23 -6.06 -2.05
CA GLU A 84 14.24 -5.83 -0.61
C GLU A 84 12.85 -5.35 -0.20
N MET A 85 12.23 -5.99 0.81
CA MET A 85 10.96 -5.52 1.36
C MET A 85 11.24 -4.34 2.29
N VAL A 86 10.60 -3.19 2.04
CA VAL A 86 10.79 -1.98 2.84
C VAL A 86 9.60 -1.67 3.76
N GLY A 87 8.45 -2.32 3.57
CA GLY A 87 7.30 -2.18 4.46
C GLY A 87 6.00 -2.68 3.85
N ILE A 88 4.92 -2.63 4.64
CA ILE A 88 3.55 -2.91 4.21
C ILE A 88 2.91 -1.64 3.66
N ARG A 89 2.10 -1.77 2.61
CA ARG A 89 1.22 -0.72 2.09
C ARG A 89 -0.20 -1.01 2.56
N TYR A 90 -0.62 -0.30 3.59
CA TYR A 90 -2.02 -0.34 4.03
C TYR A 90 -2.90 0.42 3.04
N ALA A 91 -4.16 0.00 2.94
CA ALA A 91 -5.15 0.61 2.05
C ALA A 91 -5.52 2.03 2.47
N ASP A 92 -5.24 2.36 3.74
CA ASP A 92 -5.81 3.50 4.46
C ASP A 92 -4.82 4.67 4.62
N ASP A 93 -3.82 4.79 3.74
CA ASP A 93 -3.14 6.09 3.50
C ASP A 93 -4.04 6.97 2.60
N GLU A 94 -5.33 7.09 2.93
CA GLU A 94 -6.04 8.33 2.63
C GLU A 94 -5.37 9.37 3.53
N PRO A 95 -4.83 10.48 3.01
CA PRO A 95 -4.55 11.59 3.91
C PRO A 95 -5.90 11.94 4.53
N ASP A 96 -6.06 11.67 5.83
CA ASP A 96 -7.08 12.35 6.63
C ASP A 96 -6.87 13.81 6.30
N ASN A 97 -7.80 14.36 5.53
CA ASN A 97 -7.85 15.78 5.25
C ASN A 97 -8.31 16.43 6.55
N GLU A 98 -7.40 16.49 7.53
CA GLU A 98 -7.41 17.44 8.64
C GLU A 98 -7.21 18.83 8.03
N ASN A 99 -8.17 19.28 7.22
CA ASN A 99 -8.50 20.69 7.21
C ASN A 99 -9.11 20.96 8.57
N GLU A 100 -8.24 21.27 9.54
CA GLU A 100 -8.60 22.15 10.64
C GLU A 100 -9.25 23.38 10.01
N GLU A 101 -10.58 23.44 10.03
CA GLU A 101 -11.30 24.70 9.99
C GLU A 101 -10.95 25.44 11.30
N GLU A 102 -9.75 26.02 11.35
CA GLU A 102 -9.55 27.21 12.16
C GLU A 102 -10.49 28.27 11.59
N GLU A 103 -11.67 28.39 12.20
CA GLU A 103 -12.49 29.59 12.10
C GLU A 103 -11.60 30.80 12.44
N PRO A 104 -11.24 31.67 11.47
CA PRO A 104 -10.57 32.90 11.83
C PRO A 104 -11.55 33.75 12.63
N SER A 105 -11.11 34.17 13.81
CA SER A 105 -11.73 34.98 14.88
C SER A 105 -12.40 36.33 14.47
N TRP A 106 -13.06 36.43 13.31
CA TRP A 106 -13.79 37.61 12.87
C TRP A 106 -15.31 37.44 12.86
N SER A 107 -15.85 36.29 13.26
CA SER A 107 -17.29 36.18 13.53
C SER A 107 -17.69 37.13 14.67
N ALA A 108 -18.29 38.24 14.23
CA ALA A 108 -19.27 39.06 14.94
C ALA A 108 -18.79 40.22 15.84
N VAL A 109 -17.84 41.04 15.38
CA VAL A 109 -17.90 42.49 15.70
C VAL A 109 -18.37 43.26 14.47
N LYS A 110 -19.37 44.12 14.67
CA LYS A 110 -20.02 45.10 13.77
C LYS A 110 -21.37 44.67 13.18
N TYR A 111 -22.43 44.89 13.96
CA TYR A 111 -23.61 45.57 13.41
C TYR A 111 -23.66 46.99 13.98
N GLN A 112 -23.60 47.99 13.10
CA GLN A 112 -23.85 49.39 13.42
C GLN A 112 -25.20 49.78 12.81
N HIS A 113 -26.10 50.23 13.70
CA HIS A 113 -27.23 51.17 13.52
C HIS A 113 -28.49 50.76 12.75
N PRO A 114 -29.65 51.26 13.22
CA PRO A 114 -30.20 52.47 12.59
C PRO A 114 -30.46 53.63 13.57
N GLN A 115 -30.36 54.84 13.03
CA GLN A 115 -30.84 56.08 13.63
C GLN A 115 -32.37 56.06 13.51
N ASP A 116 -33.08 56.36 14.59
CA ASP A 116 -34.37 57.03 14.48
C ASP A 116 -34.32 58.27 15.35
N PHE A 117 -34.66 59.37 14.72
CA PHE A 117 -34.60 60.75 15.18
C PHE A 117 -36.05 61.24 15.16
N GLU A 118 -36.67 61.38 16.33
CA GLU A 118 -37.62 62.46 16.68
C GLU A 118 -37.95 62.43 18.18
#